data_AF-A0A1Q7G3H3-F1
#
_entry.id   AF-A0A1Q7G3H3-F1
#
_cell.length_a   1.000
_cell.length_b   1.000
_cell.length_c   1.000
_cell.angle_alpha   90.00
_cell.angle_beta   90.00
_cell.angle_gamma   90.00
#
_symmetry.space_group_name_H-M   'P 1'
#
loop_
_entity.id
_entity.type
_entity.pdbx_description
1 polymer ?
#
loop_
_entity_poly.entity_id
_entity_poly.type
_entity_poly.pdbx_seq_one_letter_code
_entity_poly.pdbx_strand_id
1 'polypeptide(L)'
;MAHTLSTECDTAFRISLDVRSIHLTEEQFYLLCRDNRDLRLELSAEGELVIMPPTYTDTGWRCSRITRRLDEWAEKDGTGTY
;
A
#
# COMPACT_ATOMS: atom_id res chain seq x y z
N MET A 1 37.05 3.78 7.14
CA MET A 1 36.60 2.87 6.08
C MET A 1 35.29 3.41 5.55
N ALA A 2 35.34 4.01 4.35
CA ALA A 2 34.19 4.62 3.71
C ALA A 2 33.43 3.55 2.94
N HIS A 3 32.15 3.37 3.27
CA HIS A 3 31.16 2.92 2.31
C HIS A 3 29.97 3.87 2.40
N THR A 4 30.13 5.00 1.72
CA THR A 4 29.01 5.71 1.13
C THR A 4 28.40 4.78 0.08
N LEU A 5 27.22 4.22 0.37
CA LEU A 5 26.28 3.81 -0.67
C LEU A 5 25.13 4.79 -0.59
N SER A 6 25.27 5.85 -1.39
CA SER A 6 24.14 6.59 -1.90
C SER A 6 23.28 5.62 -2.68
N THR A 7 22.07 5.37 -2.20
CA THR A 7 20.94 5.16 -3.09
C THR A 7 19.88 6.10 -2.58
N GLU A 8 19.77 7.25 -3.25
CA GLU A 8 18.54 8.02 -3.21
C GLU A 8 17.40 7.00 -3.44
N CYS A 9 16.53 6.87 -2.44
CA CYS A 9 15.29 6.11 -2.59
C CYS A 9 14.50 6.88 -3.63
N ASP A 10 14.68 6.47 -4.89
CA ASP A 10 14.12 7.09 -6.07
C ASP A 10 12.65 7.40 -5.79
N THR A 11 12.30 8.67 -5.94
CA THR A 11 11.09 9.24 -5.35
C THR A 11 9.90 8.41 -5.82
N ALA A 12 9.31 7.66 -4.89
CA ALA A 12 8.13 6.86 -5.13
C ALA A 12 6.98 7.81 -5.51
N PHE A 13 6.81 8.06 -6.81
CA PHE A 13 5.89 9.08 -7.31
C PHE A 13 4.45 8.56 -7.17
N ARG A 14 3.79 8.99 -6.10
CA ARG A 14 2.36 8.77 -5.88
C ARG A 14 1.58 9.69 -6.82
N ILE A 15 0.68 9.12 -7.62
CA ILE A 15 -0.23 9.87 -8.48
C ILE A 15 -1.61 9.86 -7.83
N SER A 16 -2.25 11.03 -7.72
CA SER A 16 -3.64 11.19 -7.26
C SER A 16 -4.46 11.88 -8.35
N LEU A 17 -5.66 11.36 -8.60
CA LEU A 17 -6.64 11.92 -9.53
C LEU A 17 -7.95 12.21 -8.79
N ASP A 18 -8.49 13.42 -8.89
CA ASP A 18 -9.83 13.74 -8.39
C ASP A 18 -10.88 13.14 -9.32
N VAL A 19 -11.62 12.14 -8.83
CA VAL A 19 -12.64 11.41 -9.59
C VAL A 19 -14.07 11.65 -9.08
N ARG A 20 -14.27 12.66 -8.22
CA ARG A 20 -15.59 12.94 -7.63
C ARG A 20 -16.67 13.20 -8.67
N SER A 21 -16.33 13.87 -9.77
CA SER A 21 -17.30 14.22 -10.82
C SER A 21 -17.88 13.02 -11.55
N ILE A 22 -17.14 11.91 -11.62
CA ILE A 22 -17.56 10.69 -12.34
C ILE A 22 -18.29 9.68 -11.45
N HIS A 23 -18.38 9.92 -10.14
CA HIS A 23 -19.14 9.09 -9.19
C HIS A 23 -18.84 7.58 -9.34
N LEU A 24 -17.57 7.21 -9.20
CA LEU A 24 -17.12 5.83 -9.36
C LEU A 24 -17.83 4.90 -8.35
N THR A 25 -18.57 3.91 -8.83
CA THR A 25 -19.21 2.91 -7.96
C THR A 25 -18.21 1.87 -7.46
N GLU A 26 -18.57 1.12 -6.42
CA GLU A 26 -17.74 0.03 -5.90
C GLU A 26 -17.43 -1.03 -6.97
N GLU A 27 -18.42 -1.40 -7.79
CA GLU A 27 -18.24 -2.36 -8.87
C GLU A 27 -17.31 -1.83 -9.96
N GLN A 28 -17.45 -0.55 -10.32
CA GLN A 28 -16.57 0.09 -11.30
C GLN A 28 -15.13 0.17 -10.79
N PHE A 29 -14.95 0.54 -9.52
CA PHE A 29 -13.64 0.56 -8.88
C PHE A 29 -13.02 -0.84 -8.83
N TYR A 30 -13.82 -1.86 -8.48
CA TYR A 30 -13.36 -3.25 -8.49
C TYR A 30 -12.90 -3.70 -9.87
N LEU A 31 -13.69 -3.43 -10.92
CA LEU A 31 -13.32 -3.76 -12.30
C LEU A 31 -12.04 -3.03 -12.73
N LEU A 32 -11.90 -1.76 -12.38
CA LEU A 32 -10.69 -0.98 -12.64
C LEU A 32 -9.45 -1.64 -12.02
N CYS A 33 -9.54 -2.06 -10.75
CA CYS A 33 -8.47 -2.79 -10.07
C CYS A 33 -8.17 -4.14 -10.72
N ARG A 34 -9.23 -4.90 -11.07
CA ARG A 34 -9.10 -6.21 -11.71
C ARG A 34 -8.42 -6.12 -13.08
N ASP A 35 -8.73 -5.10 -13.85
CA ASP A 35 -8.18 -4.93 -15.21
C ASP A 35 -6.75 -4.35 -15.17
N ASN A 36 -6.35 -3.70 -14.07
CA ASN A 36 -5.01 -3.13 -13.86
C ASN A 36 -4.26 -3.82 -12.70
N ARG A 37 -4.12 -5.15 -12.75
CA ARG A 37 -3.57 -5.95 -11.62
C ARG A 37 -2.13 -5.62 -11.21
N ASP A 38 -1.36 -5.04 -12.12
CA ASP A 38 0.03 -4.64 -11.85
C ASP A 38 0.11 -3.33 -11.06
N LEU A 39 -1.00 -2.59 -10.94
CA LEU A 39 -1.11 -1.35 -10.19
C LEU A 39 -1.76 -1.58 -8.83
N ARG A 40 -1.29 -0.84 -7.81
CA ARG A 40 -1.98 -0.75 -6.53
C ARG A 40 -2.84 0.51 -6.52
N LEU A 41 -4.14 0.34 -6.74
CA LEU A 41 -5.11 1.41 -6.77
C LEU A 41 -5.82 1.53 -5.40
N GLU A 42 -5.95 2.75 -4.90
CA GLU A 42 -6.66 3.07 -3.65
C GLU A 42 -7.64 4.22 -3.93
N LEU A 43 -8.90 4.10 -3.51
CA LEU A 43 -9.89 5.19 -3.58
C LEU A 43 -10.03 5.81 -2.19
N SER A 44 -9.73 7.10 -2.06
CA SER A 44 -9.82 7.81 -0.77
C SER A 44 -11.27 8.19 -0.43
N ALA A 45 -11.53 8.49 0.85
CA ALA A 45 -12.84 8.96 1.30
C ALA A 45 -13.22 10.32 0.69
N GLU A 46 -12.22 11.11 0.28
CA GLU A 46 -12.36 12.40 -0.39
C GLU A 46 -12.64 12.24 -1.90
N GLY A 47 -12.66 11.01 -2.43
CA GLY A 47 -12.91 10.73 -3.84
C GLY A 47 -11.68 10.90 -4.73
N GLU A 48 -10.48 10.71 -4.18
CA GLU A 48 -9.25 10.66 -4.96
C GLU A 48 -8.88 9.22 -5.34
N LEU A 49 -8.64 8.95 -6.62
CA LEU A 49 -8.04 7.71 -7.08
C LEU A 49 -6.52 7.83 -7.01
N VAL A 50 -5.91 6.99 -6.20
CA VAL A 50 -4.48 7.00 -5.90
C VAL A 50 -3.82 5.78 -6.53
N ILE A 51 -2.76 6.01 -7.31
CA ILE A 51 -1.86 4.96 -7.78
C ILE A 51 -0.68 4.91 -6.82
N MET A 52 -0.64 3.86 -6.00
CA MET A 52 0.42 3.69 -5.03
C MET A 52 1.67 3.10 -5.68
N PRO A 53 2.85 3.65 -5.34
CA PRO A 53 4.10 3.07 -5.81
C PRO A 53 4.29 1.67 -5.21
N PRO A 54 5.09 0.82 -5.87
CA PRO A 54 5.39 -0.51 -5.37
C PRO A 54 6.05 -0.44 -3.98
N THR A 55 5.75 -1.42 -3.14
CA THR A 55 6.41 -1.55 -1.84
C THR A 55 7.84 -2.04 -2.06
N TYR A 56 8.82 -1.15 -1.89
CA TYR A 56 10.24 -1.52 -1.95
C TYR A 56 10.68 -2.38 -0.77
N THR A 57 11.82 -3.04 -0.92
CA THR A 57 12.38 -4.03 0.02
C THR A 57 12.49 -3.51 1.46
N ASP A 58 12.93 -2.27 1.65
CA ASP A 58 13.09 -1.67 2.99
C ASP A 58 11.74 -1.47 3.69
N THR A 59 10.74 -0.96 2.96
CA THR A 59 9.39 -0.80 3.47
C THR A 59 8.75 -2.17 3.74
N GLY A 60 8.94 -3.13 2.83
CA GLY A 60 8.47 -4.51 3.00
C GLY A 60 9.05 -5.19 4.23
N TRP A 61 10.34 -5.01 4.52
CA TRP A 61 10.99 -5.56 5.71
C TRP A 61 10.45 -4.96 7.01
N ARG A 62 10.14 -3.66 7.02
CA ARG A 62 9.51 -3.02 8.17
C ARG A 62 8.09 -3.54 8.39
N CYS A 63 7.29 -3.66 7.31
CA CYS A 63 5.95 -4.23 7.37
C CYS A 63 5.96 -5.67 7.88
N SER A 64 6.82 -6.54 7.35
CA SER A 64 6.91 -7.93 7.80
C SER A 64 7.28 -8.07 9.27
N ARG A 65 8.17 -7.19 9.77
CA ARG A 65 8.53 -7.16 11.19
C ARG A 65 7.37 -6.71 12.08
N ILE A 66 6.51 -5.81 11.61
CA ILE A 66 5.29 -5.41 12.34
C ILE A 66 4.30 -6.56 12.35
N THR A 67 4.00 -7.16 11.19
CA THR A 67 3.10 -8.30 11.08
C THR A 67 3.51 -9.43 12.02
N ARG A 68 4.79 -9.85 11.98
CA ARG A 68 5.30 -10.90 12.86
C ARG A 68 5.08 -10.59 14.35
N ARG A 69 5.31 -9.35 14.78
CA ARG A 69 5.13 -8.95 16.18
C ARG A 69 3.65 -8.95 16.58
N LEU A 70 2.78 -8.55 15.66
CA LEU A 70 1.34 -8.57 15.88
C LEU A 70 0.84 -10.02 16.02
N ASP A 71 1.30 -10.91 15.14
CA ASP A 71 0.96 -12.32 15.18
C ASP A 71 1.45 -12.97 16.50
N GLU A 72 2.71 -12.74 16.89
CA GLU A 72 3.27 -13.24 18.15
C GLU A 72 2.50 -12.74 19.38
N TRP A 73 2.04 -11.49 19.36
CA TRP A 73 1.20 -10.96 20.43
C TRP A 73 -0.16 -11.66 20.46
N ALA A 74 -0.82 -11.78 19.30
CA ALA A 74 -2.16 -12.36 19.20
C ALA A 74 -2.16 -13.84 19.66
N GLU A 75 -1.17 -14.61 19.23
CA GLU A 75 -0.99 -16.01 19.67
C GLU A 75 -0.78 -16.12 21.19
N LYS A 76 0.00 -15.22 21.78
CA LYS A 76 0.32 -15.25 23.21
C LYS A 76 -0.86 -14.81 24.08
N ASP A 77 -1.58 -13.78 23.65
CA ASP A 77 -2.71 -13.22 24.39
C ASP A 77 -3.96 -14.09 24.26
N GLY A 78 -4.05 -14.89 23.19
CA GLY A 78 -5.24 -15.69 22.88
C GLY A 78 -6.42 -14.83 22.40
N THR A 79 -6.15 -13.59 22.00
CA THR A 79 -7.11 -12.66 21.39
C THR A 79 -6.56 -12.18 20.06
N GLY A 80 -7.42 -11.71 19.15
CA GLY A 80 -6.96 -11.18 17.86
C GLY A 80 -6.63 -12.24 16.79
N THR A 81 -6.75 -13.53 17.10
CA THR A 81 -6.88 -14.62 16.12
C THR A 81 -8.32 -15.11 16.14
N TYR A 82 -8.93 -15.30 14.96
CA TYR A 82 -10.30 -15.80 14.82
C TYR A 82 -10.50 -17.19 15.44
#